data_AF-A0A536QW14-F1
#
_entry.id   AF-A0A536QW14-F1
#
_cell.length_a   1.000
_cell.length_b   1.000
_cell.length_c   1.000
_cell.angle_alpha   90.00
_cell.angle_beta   90.00
_cell.angle_gamma   90.00
#
_symmetry.space_group_name_H-M   'P 1'
#
loop_
_entity.id
_entity.type
_entity.pdbx_description
1 polymer ?
#
loop_
_entity_poly.entity_id
_entity_poly.type
_entity_poly.pdbx_seq_one_letter_code
_entity_poly.pdbx_strand_id
1 'polypeptide(L)'
;MEAAKLLLALLVVVAIMVTVSRRLRVPYPVLLLLGGLAIGALPIAPRLEIPPDAVLVLVLPPLVYVAAFFTPIRSFRADIGNIASLAVGLVLASTVVAAGVALLIVPGMTVPVAIALGAIVSPPDEVAATAVMERLAVPRRVIALLDGEALLNDATALTVYKVALVAAAAAAPSLSPAPIGSFFVVAAFGIAVGLAVGWVVAWIRSRLSDVPVEITVSLLTPYAAYLPAELIGGSGILAAVTAGLYLGRRSSRIMGSDTRLAGRAFWEMLVFLLNGLVFILIGLEISALARDVDRATIAELGLAGIAVTVALLAVRAVWILAIAAWQRLVLRARDPLAPPEIGVLSWSGMRGAVSLAAALAIPLALPSGSPFPARNAVIAITFVVILVTLLGQGTLLPLVIRAVRLGADDDASAEETQARRELLGEAMRRIDDLYERWPGHRPLLDQIRTAYQHRAEHEEQLDEAPGSEAEQELVEHRQIRRDVIDAQRDALLRMRDRGAIDDDVLRNIERDLDLEEIRMEA
;
A
#
# COMPACT_ATOMS: atom_id res chain seq x y z
N MET A 1 15.36 8.48 27.28
CA MET A 1 16.36 7.45 26.89
C MET A 1 15.74 6.08 26.68
N GLU A 2 14.84 5.60 27.54
CA GLU A 2 14.23 4.25 27.40
C GLU A 2 13.41 4.09 26.13
N ALA A 3 12.54 5.05 25.79
CA ALA A 3 11.78 5.04 24.54
C ALA A 3 12.68 4.97 23.28
N ALA A 4 13.83 5.67 23.29
CA ALA A 4 14.79 5.63 22.18
C ALA A 4 15.49 4.27 22.06
N LYS A 5 15.86 3.64 23.19
CA LYS A 5 16.42 2.28 23.22
C LYS A 5 15.41 1.25 22.70
N LEU A 6 14.14 1.39 23.10
CA LEU A 6 13.06 0.53 22.63
C LEU A 6 12.82 0.67 21.14
N LEU A 7 12.74 1.91 20.64
CA LEU A 7 12.57 2.18 19.22
C LEU A 7 13.74 1.61 18.41
N LEU A 8 14.99 1.79 18.86
CA LEU A 8 16.16 1.20 18.22
C LEU A 8 16.10 -0.33 18.20
N ALA A 9 15.77 -0.97 19.33
CA ALA A 9 15.63 -2.42 19.42
C ALA A 9 14.54 -2.91 18.45
N LEU A 10 13.43 -2.20 18.36
CA LEU A 10 12.31 -2.52 17.49
C LEU A 10 12.70 -2.43 16.01
N LEU A 11 13.43 -1.38 15.62
CA LEU A 11 13.96 -1.21 14.27
C LEU A 11 14.94 -2.34 13.88
N VAL A 12 15.80 -2.74 14.81
CA VAL A 12 16.72 -3.89 14.62
C VAL A 12 15.94 -5.18 14.40
N VAL A 13 14.91 -5.44 15.22
CA VAL A 13 14.04 -6.61 15.03
C VAL A 13 13.33 -6.57 13.69
N VAL A 14 12.80 -5.41 13.28
CA VAL A 14 12.15 -5.25 11.97
C VAL A 14 13.11 -5.62 10.85
N ALA A 15 14.36 -5.13 10.88
CA ALA A 15 15.38 -5.43 9.88
C ALA A 15 15.73 -6.93 9.83
N ILE A 16 15.92 -7.57 11.00
CA ILE A 16 16.22 -9.00 11.10
C ILE A 16 15.05 -9.83 10.56
N MET A 17 13.83 -9.57 11.05
CA MET A 17 12.64 -10.32 10.65
C MET A 17 12.39 -10.20 9.16
N VAL A 18 12.55 -9.02 8.56
CA VAL A 18 12.35 -8.87 7.10
C VAL A 18 13.41 -9.64 6.31
N THR A 19 14.66 -9.65 6.78
CA THR A 19 15.71 -10.46 6.15
C THR A 19 15.35 -11.95 6.19
N VAL A 20 14.78 -12.41 7.30
CA VAL A 20 14.28 -13.79 7.46
C VAL A 20 13.05 -14.03 6.58
N SER A 21 12.12 -13.07 6.46
CA SER A 21 10.91 -13.22 5.65
C SER A 21 11.23 -13.44 4.18
N ARG A 22 12.25 -12.73 3.66
CA ARG A 22 12.75 -12.91 2.29
C ARG A 22 13.31 -14.32 2.07
N ARG A 23 14.03 -14.87 3.04
CA ARG A 23 14.54 -16.25 2.98
C ARG A 23 13.41 -17.29 3.03
N LEU A 24 12.40 -17.06 3.86
CA LEU A 24 11.25 -17.97 4.01
C LEU A 24 10.17 -17.80 2.92
N ARG A 25 10.28 -16.78 2.07
CA ARG A 25 9.26 -16.42 1.04
C ARG A 25 7.87 -16.18 1.64
N VAL A 26 7.81 -15.69 2.89
CA VAL A 26 6.56 -15.32 3.58
C VAL A 26 6.42 -13.79 3.56
N PRO A 27 5.21 -13.24 3.40
CA PRO A 27 4.99 -11.80 3.52
C PRO A 27 5.55 -11.26 4.84
N TYR A 28 6.39 -10.22 4.76
CA TYR A 28 7.04 -9.65 5.94
C TYR A 28 6.06 -9.17 7.04
N PRO A 29 4.85 -8.65 6.74
CA PRO A 29 3.90 -8.25 7.78
C PRO A 29 3.52 -9.41 8.71
N VAL A 30 3.35 -10.62 8.15
CA VAL A 30 3.04 -11.84 8.91
C VAL A 30 4.17 -12.16 9.88
N LEU A 31 5.42 -12.13 9.41
CA LEU A 31 6.56 -12.50 10.24
C LEU A 31 6.82 -11.45 11.33
N LEU A 32 6.58 -10.16 11.05
CA LEU A 32 6.67 -9.10 12.06
C LEU A 32 5.59 -9.22 13.13
N LEU A 33 4.37 -9.58 12.73
CA LEU A 33 3.28 -9.86 13.65
C LEU A 33 3.60 -11.02 14.59
N LEU A 34 4.03 -12.16 14.03
CA LEU A 34 4.42 -13.34 14.79
C LEU A 34 5.68 -13.08 15.64
N GLY A 35 6.64 -12.32 15.12
CA GLY A 35 7.81 -11.88 15.86
C GLY A 35 7.45 -11.01 17.05
N GLY A 36 6.54 -10.05 16.87
CA GLY A 36 5.98 -9.25 17.95
C GLY A 36 5.26 -10.10 19.00
N LEU A 37 4.49 -11.11 18.58
CA LEU A 37 3.84 -12.05 19.48
C LEU A 37 4.87 -12.87 20.29
N ALA A 38 5.91 -13.39 19.63
CA ALA A 38 6.96 -14.16 20.27
C ALA A 38 7.77 -13.32 21.28
N ILE A 39 8.12 -12.08 20.91
CA ILE A 39 8.83 -11.14 21.79
C ILE A 39 7.93 -10.74 22.96
N GLY A 40 6.66 -10.44 22.69
CA GLY A 40 5.69 -10.02 23.69
C GLY A 40 5.35 -11.10 24.71
N ALA A 41 5.50 -12.37 24.34
CA ALA A 41 5.36 -13.50 25.26
C ALA A 41 6.55 -13.64 26.24
N LEU A 42 7.68 -12.98 25.97
CA LEU A 42 8.84 -13.03 26.88
C LEU A 42 8.54 -12.27 28.19
N PRO A 43 8.98 -12.77 29.35
CA PRO A 43 8.79 -12.09 30.64
C PRO A 43 9.41 -10.69 30.72
N ILE A 44 10.46 -10.46 29.92
CA ILE A 44 11.24 -9.21 29.86
C ILE A 44 10.62 -8.22 28.87
N ALA A 45 9.53 -8.59 28.19
CA ALA A 45 8.92 -7.75 27.17
C ALA A 45 8.46 -6.40 27.74
N PRO A 46 8.84 -5.28 27.11
CA PRO A 46 8.47 -3.94 27.56
C PRO A 46 6.97 -3.70 27.38
N ARG A 47 6.31 -3.08 28.37
CA ARG A 47 4.96 -2.52 28.20
C ARG A 47 5.10 -1.17 27.50
N LEU A 48 4.74 -1.12 26.22
CA LEU A 48 4.79 0.08 25.41
C LEU A 48 3.50 0.87 25.56
N GLU A 49 3.49 1.86 26.45
CA GLU A 49 2.41 2.84 26.53
C GLU A 49 2.64 3.93 25.47
N ILE A 50 2.21 3.65 24.23
CA ILE A 50 2.24 4.65 23.17
C ILE A 50 0.96 5.47 23.25
N PRO A 51 1.04 6.81 23.29
CA PRO A 51 -0.13 7.67 23.22
C PRO A 51 -0.96 7.32 21.98
N PRO A 52 -2.25 6.95 22.13
CA PRO A 52 -3.10 6.51 21.02
C PRO A 52 -3.13 7.50 19.85
N ASP A 53 -3.19 8.80 20.15
CA ASP A 53 -3.20 9.87 19.16
C ASP A 53 -1.89 9.99 18.37
N ALA A 54 -0.76 9.67 19.01
CA ALA A 54 0.54 9.72 18.35
C ALA A 54 0.68 8.64 17.27
N VAL A 55 0.06 7.47 17.46
CA VAL A 55 0.06 6.40 16.44
C VAL A 55 -0.69 6.85 15.20
N LEU A 56 -1.89 7.43 15.35
CA LEU A 56 -2.66 7.95 14.21
C LEU A 56 -1.90 9.05 13.48
N VAL A 57 -1.42 10.07 14.21
CA VAL A 57 -0.77 11.21 13.57
C VAL A 57 0.55 10.81 12.92
N LEU A 58 1.32 9.90 13.52
CA LEU A 58 2.62 9.49 12.97
C LEU A 58 2.48 8.61 11.72
N VAL A 59 1.58 7.64 11.75
CA VAL A 59 1.49 6.57 10.75
C VAL A 59 0.55 6.92 9.60
N LEU A 60 -0.61 7.50 9.90
CA LEU A 60 -1.69 7.60 8.92
C LEU A 60 -1.45 8.64 7.82
N PRO A 61 -1.07 9.91 8.11
CA PRO A 61 -0.86 10.91 7.07
C PRO A 61 0.13 10.48 5.96
N PRO A 62 1.32 9.91 6.27
CA PRO A 62 2.25 9.50 5.22
C PRO A 62 1.71 8.33 4.38
N LEU A 63 1.07 7.32 5.00
CA LEU A 63 0.52 6.16 4.27
C LEU A 63 -0.58 6.57 3.28
N VAL A 64 -1.51 7.40 3.72
CA VAL A 64 -2.63 7.81 2.87
C VAL A 64 -2.17 8.80 1.78
N TYR A 65 -1.22 9.69 2.10
CA TYR A 65 -0.64 10.62 1.13
C TYR A 65 0.11 9.90 0.01
N VAL A 66 0.95 8.92 0.35
CA VAL A 66 1.76 8.21 -0.66
C VAL A 66 0.89 7.33 -1.56
N ALA A 67 -0.14 6.68 -1.01
CA ALA A 67 -1.13 5.95 -1.80
C ALA A 67 -1.82 6.87 -2.82
N ALA A 68 -2.23 8.06 -2.37
CA ALA A 68 -2.84 9.08 -3.21
C ALA A 68 -1.88 9.66 -4.26
N PHE A 69 -0.61 9.83 -3.91
CA PHE A 69 0.40 10.40 -4.79
C PHE A 69 0.67 9.52 -6.01
N PHE A 70 0.64 8.19 -5.85
CA PHE A 70 0.89 7.24 -6.92
C PHE A 70 -0.37 6.79 -7.67
N THR A 71 -1.57 7.25 -7.27
CA THR A 71 -2.82 6.85 -7.93
C THR A 71 -2.92 7.34 -9.40
N PRO A 72 -3.21 6.46 -10.38
CA PRO A 72 -3.44 6.85 -11.77
C PRO A 72 -4.83 7.51 -11.97
N ILE A 73 -4.86 8.85 -12.01
CA ILE A 73 -6.11 9.66 -12.08
C ILE A 73 -6.99 9.36 -13.31
N ARG A 74 -6.41 8.99 -14.45
CA ARG A 74 -7.19 8.72 -15.68
C ARG A 74 -8.09 7.49 -15.49
N SER A 75 -7.51 6.41 -14.96
CA SER A 75 -8.24 5.17 -14.64
C SER A 75 -9.24 5.39 -13.52
N PHE A 76 -8.83 6.13 -12.47
CA PHE A 76 -9.71 6.50 -11.36
C PHE A 76 -10.99 7.21 -11.81
N ARG A 77 -10.90 8.10 -12.81
CA ARG A 77 -12.08 8.83 -13.35
C ARG A 77 -13.00 7.95 -14.19
N ALA A 78 -12.45 6.95 -14.87
CA ALA A 78 -13.25 6.04 -15.72
C ALA A 78 -14.18 5.17 -14.86
N ASP A 79 -13.73 4.76 -13.67
CA ASP A 79 -14.45 3.84 -12.78
C ASP A 79 -14.97 4.50 -11.48
N ILE A 80 -15.06 5.83 -11.43
CA ILE A 80 -15.39 6.57 -10.20
C ILE A 80 -16.68 6.10 -9.52
N GLY A 81 -17.68 5.64 -10.28
CA GLY A 81 -18.92 5.09 -9.74
C GLY A 81 -18.71 3.76 -8.99
N ASN A 82 -17.93 2.85 -9.55
CA ASN A 82 -17.58 1.57 -8.92
C ASN A 82 -16.69 1.82 -7.69
N ILE A 83 -15.68 2.69 -7.84
CA ILE A 83 -14.77 3.07 -6.77
C ILE A 83 -15.54 3.71 -5.60
N ALA A 84 -16.45 4.65 -5.86
CA ALA A 84 -17.26 5.27 -4.80
C ALA A 84 -18.19 4.24 -4.11
N SER A 85 -18.76 3.30 -4.86
CA SER A 85 -19.57 2.22 -4.30
C SER A 85 -18.76 1.32 -3.36
N LEU A 86 -17.52 0.98 -3.71
CA LEU A 86 -16.62 0.19 -2.88
C LEU A 86 -16.09 1.01 -1.69
N ALA A 87 -15.52 2.18 -1.95
CA ALA A 87 -14.86 2.97 -0.92
C ALA A 87 -15.81 3.58 0.12
N VAL A 88 -17.07 3.86 -0.25
CA VAL A 88 -18.06 4.42 0.67
C VAL A 88 -19.15 3.40 1.01
N GLY A 89 -19.82 2.86 -0.01
CA GLY A 89 -20.96 1.97 0.18
C GLY A 89 -20.60 0.67 0.89
N LEU A 90 -19.63 -0.06 0.36
CA LEU A 90 -19.15 -1.31 0.96
C LEU A 90 -18.52 -1.05 2.34
N VAL A 91 -17.82 0.07 2.54
CA VAL A 91 -17.23 0.40 3.85
C VAL A 91 -18.29 0.60 4.91
N LEU A 92 -19.36 1.36 4.60
CA LEU A 92 -20.48 1.58 5.52
C LEU A 92 -21.25 0.28 5.79
N ALA A 93 -21.54 -0.50 4.74
CA ALA A 93 -22.22 -1.78 4.88
C ALA A 93 -21.42 -2.76 5.75
N SER A 94 -20.12 -2.88 5.49
CA SER A 94 -19.20 -3.72 6.26
C SER A 94 -19.09 -3.25 7.71
N THR A 95 -19.08 -1.93 7.94
CA THR A 95 -19.07 -1.36 9.30
C THR A 95 -20.32 -1.76 10.07
N VAL A 96 -21.51 -1.60 9.46
CA VAL A 96 -22.78 -1.94 10.11
C VAL A 96 -22.87 -3.44 10.39
N VAL A 97 -22.47 -4.29 9.44
CA VAL A 97 -22.52 -5.74 9.62
C VAL A 97 -21.52 -6.21 10.69
N ALA A 98 -20.27 -5.74 10.65
CA ALA A 98 -19.28 -6.07 11.66
C ALA A 98 -19.70 -5.59 13.06
N ALA A 99 -20.24 -4.37 13.16
CA ALA A 99 -20.79 -3.83 14.40
C ALA A 99 -21.95 -4.71 14.93
N GLY A 100 -22.88 -5.11 14.04
CA GLY A 100 -23.99 -5.99 14.39
C GLY A 100 -23.52 -7.33 14.93
N VAL A 101 -22.56 -7.97 14.27
CA VAL A 101 -21.97 -9.25 14.73
C VAL A 101 -21.27 -9.07 16.07
N ALA A 102 -20.49 -8.00 16.25
CA ALA A 102 -19.78 -7.74 17.49
C ALA A 102 -20.74 -7.49 18.67
N LEU A 103 -21.83 -6.76 18.48
CA LEU A 103 -22.86 -6.53 19.50
C LEU A 103 -23.57 -7.81 19.94
N LEU A 104 -23.74 -8.78 19.03
CA LEU A 104 -24.39 -10.05 19.33
C LEU A 104 -23.48 -11.00 20.12
N ILE A 105 -22.16 -10.95 19.86
CA ILE A 105 -21.21 -11.92 20.42
C ILE A 105 -20.50 -11.39 21.66
N VAL A 106 -20.19 -10.09 21.73
CA VAL A 106 -19.42 -9.50 22.83
C VAL A 106 -20.34 -8.83 23.86
N PRO A 107 -20.53 -9.42 25.05
CA PRO A 107 -21.40 -8.85 26.06
C PRO A 107 -20.86 -7.50 26.55
N GLY A 108 -21.75 -6.52 26.72
CA GLY A 108 -21.40 -5.20 27.27
C GLY A 108 -20.74 -4.24 26.29
N MET A 109 -20.60 -4.60 25.01
CA MET A 109 -20.16 -3.66 23.97
C MET A 109 -21.29 -2.66 23.65
N THR A 110 -20.97 -1.37 23.65
CA THR A 110 -21.94 -0.33 23.29
C THR A 110 -22.00 -0.16 21.77
N VAL A 111 -23.13 0.35 21.25
CA VAL A 111 -23.32 0.60 19.81
C VAL A 111 -22.21 1.49 19.23
N PRO A 112 -21.81 2.61 19.85
CA PRO A 112 -20.71 3.42 19.33
C PRO A 112 -19.38 2.65 19.26
N VAL A 113 -19.06 1.82 20.26
CA VAL A 113 -17.82 1.01 20.24
C VAL A 113 -17.87 -0.06 19.16
N ALA A 114 -19.02 -0.69 18.95
CA ALA A 114 -19.19 -1.67 17.89
C ALA A 114 -19.09 -1.04 16.49
N ILE A 115 -19.63 0.17 16.30
CA ILE A 115 -19.45 0.94 15.06
C ILE A 115 -17.97 1.31 14.86
N ALA A 116 -17.27 1.70 15.93
CA ALA A 116 -15.83 1.98 15.86
C ALA A 116 -15.04 0.73 15.46
N LEU A 117 -15.33 -0.43 16.06
CA LEU A 117 -14.74 -1.71 15.65
C LEU A 117 -15.04 -2.03 14.18
N GLY A 118 -16.30 -1.92 13.77
CA GLY A 118 -16.71 -2.16 12.38
C GLY A 118 -15.98 -1.24 11.40
N ALA A 119 -15.83 0.03 11.74
CA ALA A 119 -15.10 1.00 10.94
C ALA A 119 -13.61 0.67 10.85
N ILE A 120 -13.00 0.18 11.93
CA ILE A 120 -11.59 -0.25 11.96
C ILE A 120 -11.34 -1.42 11.00
N VAL A 121 -12.21 -2.45 11.01
CA VAL A 121 -11.99 -3.71 10.26
C VAL A 121 -12.56 -3.70 8.84
N SER A 122 -13.32 -2.67 8.50
CA SER A 122 -14.01 -2.51 7.22
C SER A 122 -13.05 -2.28 6.03
N PRO A 123 -12.14 -1.28 6.05
CA PRO A 123 -11.32 -0.96 4.90
C PRO A 123 -10.25 -2.05 4.67
N PRO A 124 -10.15 -2.60 3.45
CA PRO A 124 -9.04 -3.48 3.10
C PRO A 124 -7.72 -2.72 2.89
N ASP A 125 -6.61 -3.39 3.18
CA ASP A 125 -5.24 -3.05 2.78
C ASP A 125 -4.89 -3.79 1.49
N GLU A 126 -4.56 -3.02 0.48
CA GLU A 126 -4.35 -3.50 -0.88
C GLU A 126 -2.88 -3.67 -1.22
N VAL A 127 -1.95 -3.12 -0.43
CA VAL A 127 -0.51 -3.12 -0.73
C VAL A 127 0.01 -4.56 -0.87
N ALA A 128 -0.47 -5.47 -0.03
CA ALA A 128 -0.11 -6.88 -0.12
C ALA A 128 -0.79 -7.59 -1.31
N ALA A 129 -1.99 -7.14 -1.71
CA ALA A 129 -2.78 -7.77 -2.77
C ALA A 129 -2.24 -7.41 -4.14
N THR A 130 -2.01 -6.13 -4.37
CA THR A 130 -1.51 -5.57 -5.63
C THR A 130 -0.13 -6.13 -5.96
N ALA A 131 0.78 -6.21 -4.98
CA ALA A 131 2.10 -6.82 -5.17
C ALA A 131 2.05 -8.30 -5.61
N VAL A 132 1.02 -9.06 -5.20
CA VAL A 132 0.81 -10.44 -5.65
C VAL A 132 0.15 -10.48 -7.03
N MET A 133 -0.79 -9.58 -7.29
CA MET A 133 -1.52 -9.48 -8.55
C MET A 133 -0.64 -9.03 -9.72
N GLU A 134 0.27 -8.08 -9.48
CA GLU A 134 1.27 -7.63 -10.46
C GLU A 134 2.18 -8.77 -10.90
N ARG A 135 2.56 -9.67 -9.98
CA ARG A 135 3.36 -10.87 -10.28
C ARG A 135 2.62 -11.94 -11.07
N LEU A 136 1.29 -11.90 -11.06
CA LEU A 136 0.43 -12.91 -11.70
C LEU A 136 -0.32 -12.33 -12.92
N ALA A 137 0.13 -11.20 -13.46
CA ALA A 137 -0.40 -10.55 -14.66
C ALA A 137 -1.92 -10.31 -14.63
N VAL A 138 -2.47 -10.01 -13.45
CA VAL A 138 -3.92 -9.71 -13.31
C VAL A 138 -4.27 -8.44 -14.11
N PRO A 139 -5.46 -8.38 -14.76
CA PRO A 139 -5.86 -7.22 -15.56
C PRO A 139 -5.73 -5.88 -14.83
N ARG A 140 -5.18 -4.87 -15.51
CA ARG A 140 -4.95 -3.51 -14.96
C ARG A 140 -6.21 -2.88 -14.37
N ARG A 141 -7.40 -3.23 -14.90
CA ARG A 141 -8.69 -2.77 -14.39
C ARG A 141 -8.95 -3.24 -12.94
N VAL A 142 -8.63 -4.50 -12.62
CA VAL A 142 -8.81 -5.06 -11.28
C VAL A 142 -7.87 -4.37 -10.29
N ILE A 143 -6.62 -4.17 -10.69
CA ILE A 143 -5.62 -3.44 -9.89
C ILE A 143 -6.10 -2.00 -9.66
N ALA A 144 -6.56 -1.31 -10.70
CA ALA A 144 -7.05 0.08 -10.58
C ALA A 144 -8.32 0.22 -9.73
N LEU A 145 -9.22 -0.79 -9.76
CA LEU A 145 -10.42 -0.81 -8.92
C LEU A 145 -10.07 -1.00 -7.45
N LEU A 146 -9.09 -1.86 -7.16
CA LEU A 146 -8.54 -2.00 -5.82
C LEU A 146 -7.89 -0.68 -5.44
N ASP A 147 -6.83 -0.22 -6.12
CA ASP A 147 -6.12 1.02 -5.73
C ASP A 147 -7.06 2.22 -5.48
N GLY A 148 -8.14 2.33 -6.27
CA GLY A 148 -9.17 3.34 -6.09
C GLY A 148 -10.02 3.16 -4.83
N GLU A 149 -10.35 1.92 -4.45
CA GLU A 149 -10.99 1.55 -3.19
C GLU A 149 -10.11 1.95 -1.98
N ALA A 150 -8.84 1.53 -1.89
CA ALA A 150 -7.93 1.89 -0.77
C ALA A 150 -7.79 3.39 -0.57
N LEU A 151 -7.81 4.16 -1.66
CA LEU A 151 -7.61 5.60 -1.58
C LEU A 151 -8.68 6.31 -0.72
N LEU A 152 -9.91 5.85 -0.80
CA LEU A 152 -11.08 6.51 -0.22
C LEU A 152 -11.70 5.72 0.95
N ASN A 153 -11.44 4.41 1.03
CA ASN A 153 -11.99 3.55 2.08
C ASN A 153 -11.50 3.96 3.48
N ASP A 154 -10.21 4.27 3.64
CA ASP A 154 -9.56 4.66 4.88
C ASP A 154 -10.13 5.98 5.38
N ALA A 155 -10.34 6.94 4.47
CA ALA A 155 -10.96 8.21 4.78
C ALA A 155 -12.41 8.03 5.28
N THR A 156 -13.18 7.16 4.63
CA THR A 156 -14.56 6.86 5.03
C THR A 156 -14.60 6.18 6.39
N ALA A 157 -13.86 5.09 6.55
CA ALA A 157 -13.81 4.30 7.77
C ALA A 157 -13.31 5.12 8.97
N LEU A 158 -12.22 5.87 8.82
CA LEU A 158 -11.69 6.65 9.94
C LEU A 158 -12.56 7.84 10.31
N THR A 159 -13.33 8.39 9.36
CA THR A 159 -14.35 9.40 9.69
C THR A 159 -15.47 8.78 10.52
N VAL A 160 -15.96 7.59 10.14
CA VAL A 160 -16.97 6.86 10.91
C VAL A 160 -16.43 6.47 12.29
N TYR A 161 -15.18 6.00 12.38
CA TYR A 161 -14.48 5.70 13.62
C TYR A 161 -14.44 6.91 14.56
N LYS A 162 -14.04 8.10 14.07
CA LYS A 162 -14.00 9.32 14.89
C LYS A 162 -15.38 9.72 15.41
N VAL A 163 -16.39 9.70 14.54
CA VAL A 163 -17.78 9.98 14.94
C VAL A 163 -18.25 8.98 16.01
N ALA A 164 -17.90 7.71 15.85
CA ALA A 164 -18.22 6.65 16.79
C ALA A 164 -17.51 6.84 18.15
N LEU A 165 -16.25 7.27 18.17
CA LEU A 165 -15.53 7.59 19.40
C LEU A 165 -16.11 8.79 20.13
N VAL A 166 -16.47 9.86 19.40
CA VAL A 166 -17.12 11.03 19.99
C VAL A 166 -18.46 10.63 20.60
N ALA A 167 -19.25 9.80 19.90
CA ALA A 167 -20.50 9.27 20.42
C ALA A 167 -20.30 8.37 21.65
N ALA A 168 -19.25 7.55 21.67
CA ALA A 168 -18.88 6.74 22.84
C ALA A 168 -18.50 7.62 24.05
N ALA A 169 -17.79 8.72 23.81
CA ALA A 169 -17.37 9.67 24.84
C ALA A 169 -18.51 10.50 25.42
N ALA A 170 -19.53 10.82 24.62
CA ALA A 170 -20.66 11.66 25.03
C ALA A 170 -21.66 10.97 25.98
N ALA A 171 -21.59 9.65 26.16
CA ALA A 171 -22.48 8.83 26.99
C ALA A 171 -24.01 9.02 26.72
N ALA A 172 -24.38 9.68 25.62
CA ALA A 172 -25.77 9.96 25.25
C ALA A 172 -26.14 9.23 23.94
N PRO A 173 -27.31 8.58 23.87
CA PRO A 173 -27.79 7.91 22.67
C PRO A 173 -28.41 8.94 21.72
N SER A 174 -27.62 9.88 21.18
CA SER A 174 -28.11 10.80 20.16
C SER A 174 -27.71 10.33 18.77
N LEU A 175 -28.42 9.32 18.26
CA LEU A 175 -28.57 9.06 16.82
C LEU A 175 -29.46 10.17 16.20
N SER A 176 -29.00 11.41 16.27
CA SER A 176 -29.61 12.48 15.47
C SER A 176 -29.19 12.29 14.01
N PRO A 177 -29.99 12.69 13.00
CA PRO A 177 -29.59 12.69 11.58
C PRO A 177 -28.55 13.78 11.23
N ALA A 178 -28.24 14.68 12.17
CA ALA A 178 -27.26 15.77 12.02
C ALA A 178 -25.83 15.33 11.57
N PRO A 179 -25.30 14.13 11.91
CA PRO A 179 -23.98 13.67 11.50
C PRO A 179 -23.82 13.51 9.98
N ILE A 180 -24.88 13.18 9.24
CA ILE A 180 -24.77 12.93 7.78
C ILE A 180 -24.51 14.25 7.04
N GLY A 181 -25.19 15.34 7.43
CA GLY A 181 -24.91 16.68 6.90
C GLY A 181 -23.51 17.17 7.27
N SER A 182 -23.04 16.83 8.48
CA SER A 182 -21.68 17.14 8.91
C SER A 182 -20.61 16.40 8.09
N PHE A 183 -20.87 15.16 7.65
CA PHE A 183 -19.90 14.38 6.87
C PHE A 183 -19.49 15.08 5.57
N PHE A 184 -20.45 15.57 4.78
CA PHE A 184 -20.16 16.27 3.53
C PHE A 184 -19.43 17.60 3.76
N VAL A 185 -19.76 18.30 4.85
CA VAL A 185 -19.10 19.56 5.23
C VAL A 185 -17.66 19.31 5.66
N VAL A 186 -17.44 18.34 6.56
CA VAL A 186 -16.12 17.91 7.04
C VAL A 186 -15.24 17.42 5.88
N ALA A 187 -15.83 16.68 4.94
CA ALA A 187 -15.16 16.22 3.73
C ALA A 187 -14.79 17.38 2.80
N ALA A 188 -15.71 18.31 2.55
CA ALA A 188 -15.47 19.48 1.72
C ALA A 188 -14.35 20.37 2.28
N PHE A 189 -14.34 20.61 3.60
CA PHE A 189 -13.25 21.34 4.26
C PHE A 189 -11.91 20.61 4.15
N GLY A 190 -11.89 19.29 4.37
CA GLY A 190 -10.68 18.47 4.17
C GLY A 190 -10.13 18.60 2.75
N ILE A 191 -10.99 18.45 1.74
CA ILE A 191 -10.62 18.59 0.32
C ILE A 191 -10.08 20.01 0.04
N ALA A 192 -10.74 21.05 0.53
CA ALA A 192 -10.33 22.43 0.31
C ALA A 192 -8.94 22.72 0.92
N VAL A 193 -8.69 22.28 2.15
CA VAL A 193 -7.37 22.40 2.80
C VAL A 193 -6.32 21.59 2.04
N GLY A 194 -6.62 20.36 1.65
CA GLY A 194 -5.71 19.51 0.87
C GLY A 194 -5.32 20.13 -0.47
N LEU A 195 -6.26 20.74 -1.19
CA LEU A 195 -5.98 21.46 -2.44
C LEU A 195 -5.12 22.71 -2.20
N ALA A 196 -5.41 23.47 -1.15
CA ALA A 196 -4.64 24.66 -0.79
C ALA A 196 -3.19 24.29 -0.46
N VAL A 197 -2.99 23.30 0.40
CA VAL A 197 -1.65 22.79 0.76
C VAL A 197 -0.94 22.20 -0.47
N GLY A 198 -1.63 21.38 -1.26
CA GLY A 198 -1.07 20.83 -2.49
C GLY A 198 -0.64 21.89 -3.50
N TRP A 199 -1.39 22.99 -3.62
CA TRP A 199 -1.04 24.14 -4.45
C TRP A 199 0.19 24.89 -3.92
N VAL A 200 0.22 25.20 -2.63
CA VAL A 200 1.38 25.86 -1.98
C VAL A 200 2.63 25.01 -2.11
N VAL A 201 2.56 23.70 -1.82
CA VAL A 201 3.70 22.79 -1.93
C VAL A 201 4.17 22.67 -3.37
N ALA A 202 3.27 22.57 -4.36
CA ALA A 202 3.67 22.56 -5.76
C ALA A 202 4.40 23.85 -6.17
N TRP A 203 3.96 25.00 -5.66
CA TRP A 203 4.62 26.29 -5.85
C TRP A 203 6.02 26.32 -5.19
N ILE A 204 6.15 25.81 -3.96
CA ILE A 204 7.46 25.70 -3.28
C ILE A 204 8.40 24.80 -4.08
N ARG A 205 7.96 23.58 -4.41
CA ARG A 205 8.78 22.58 -5.10
C ARG A 205 9.24 23.03 -6.48
N SER A 206 8.43 23.80 -7.20
CA SER A 206 8.84 24.38 -8.49
C SER A 206 10.04 25.35 -8.42
N ARG A 207 10.44 25.77 -7.21
CA ARG A 207 11.58 26.67 -6.95
C ARG A 207 12.75 25.96 -6.27
N LEU A 208 12.60 24.67 -5.95
CA LEU A 208 13.65 23.88 -5.32
C LEU A 208 14.46 23.18 -6.42
N SER A 209 15.77 23.03 -6.17
CA SER A 209 16.68 22.30 -7.04
C SER A 209 17.48 21.24 -6.29
N ASP A 210 17.41 21.25 -4.96
CA ASP A 210 18.12 20.35 -4.06
C ASP A 210 17.24 19.16 -3.69
N VAL A 211 17.72 17.95 -4.01
CA VAL A 211 16.99 16.70 -3.82
C VAL A 211 16.65 16.43 -2.34
N PRO A 212 17.60 16.49 -1.39
CA PRO A 212 17.30 16.39 0.05
C PRO A 212 16.20 17.33 0.55
N VAL A 213 16.22 18.61 0.13
CA VAL A 213 15.20 19.58 0.56
C VAL A 213 13.84 19.24 -0.03
N GLU A 214 13.79 18.84 -1.31
CA GLU A 214 12.54 18.40 -1.94
C GLU A 214 11.91 17.18 -1.26
N ILE A 215 12.73 16.17 -0.90
CA ILE A 215 12.27 14.99 -0.16
C ILE A 215 11.76 15.39 1.22
N THR A 216 12.45 16.30 1.90
CA THR A 216 12.02 16.82 3.21
C THR A 216 10.67 17.54 3.11
N VAL A 217 10.47 18.38 2.09
CA VAL A 217 9.16 19.01 1.83
C VAL A 217 8.10 17.96 1.54
N SER A 218 8.43 16.93 0.77
CA SER A 218 7.51 15.80 0.53
C SER A 218 7.09 15.11 1.82
N LEU A 219 8.03 14.86 2.75
CA LEU A 219 7.76 14.24 4.04
C LEU A 219 6.86 15.10 4.93
N LEU A 220 7.03 16.43 4.90
CA LEU A 220 6.23 17.36 5.71
C LEU A 220 4.82 17.60 5.13
N THR A 221 4.64 17.43 3.82
CA THR A 221 3.37 17.67 3.11
C THR A 221 2.16 16.96 3.71
N PRO A 222 2.17 15.64 3.99
CA PRO A 222 1.02 14.96 4.58
C PRO A 222 0.61 15.56 5.92
N TYR A 223 1.56 15.92 6.78
CA TYR A 223 1.29 16.52 8.08
C TYR A 223 0.76 17.95 7.95
N ALA A 224 1.32 18.72 7.01
CA ALA A 224 0.87 20.07 6.70
C ALA A 224 -0.56 20.10 6.12
N ALA A 225 -1.02 19.02 5.48
CA ALA A 225 -2.40 18.88 5.06
C ALA A 225 -3.31 18.37 6.19
N TYR A 226 -2.85 17.34 6.93
CA TYR A 226 -3.63 16.66 7.95
C TYR A 226 -3.94 17.54 9.16
N LEU A 227 -2.91 18.15 9.76
CA LEU A 227 -3.06 18.86 11.04
C LEU A 227 -3.97 20.09 10.94
N PRO A 228 -3.82 21.00 9.96
CA PRO A 228 -4.70 22.17 9.87
C PRO A 228 -6.15 21.79 9.58
N ALA A 229 -6.38 20.75 8.78
CA ALA A 229 -7.71 20.25 8.50
C ALA A 229 -8.40 19.72 9.77
N GLU A 230 -7.69 18.96 10.61
CA GLU A 230 -8.23 18.51 11.90
C GLU A 230 -8.54 19.67 12.85
N LEU A 231 -7.66 20.68 12.92
CA LEU A 231 -7.84 21.84 13.80
C LEU A 231 -9.10 22.65 13.50
N ILE A 232 -9.52 22.70 12.23
CA ILE A 232 -10.75 23.40 11.81
C ILE A 232 -11.97 22.48 11.74
N GLY A 233 -11.86 21.24 12.23
CA GLY A 233 -12.95 20.25 12.22
C GLY A 233 -13.22 19.62 10.85
N GLY A 234 -12.30 19.73 9.90
CA GLY A 234 -12.34 19.02 8.61
C GLY A 234 -11.68 17.63 8.71
N SER A 235 -11.80 16.83 7.64
CA SER A 235 -11.13 15.52 7.57
C SER A 235 -9.65 15.68 7.20
N GLY A 236 -8.75 15.46 8.16
CA GLY A 236 -7.30 15.49 7.91
C GLY A 236 -6.84 14.45 6.90
N ILE A 237 -7.54 13.32 6.84
CA ILE A 237 -7.26 12.22 5.92
C ILE A 237 -7.57 12.65 4.49
N LEU A 238 -8.78 13.20 4.25
CA LEU A 238 -9.14 13.72 2.92
C LEU A 238 -8.23 14.88 2.50
N ALA A 239 -7.74 15.69 3.45
CA ALA A 239 -6.76 16.71 3.14
C ALA A 239 -5.43 16.10 2.64
N ALA A 240 -4.91 15.07 3.31
CA ALA A 240 -3.70 14.37 2.90
C ALA A 240 -3.88 13.64 1.55
N VAL A 241 -5.00 12.93 1.35
CA VAL A 241 -5.38 12.29 0.06
C VAL A 241 -5.39 13.34 -1.06
N THR A 242 -6.11 14.44 -0.83
CA THR A 242 -6.32 15.46 -1.86
C THR A 242 -5.01 16.17 -2.23
N ALA A 243 -4.15 16.44 -1.24
CA ALA A 243 -2.80 16.94 -1.47
C ALA A 243 -1.98 15.93 -2.29
N GLY A 244 -1.99 14.65 -1.91
CA GLY A 244 -1.32 13.56 -2.63
C GLY A 244 -1.73 13.48 -4.09
N LEU A 245 -3.04 13.37 -4.36
CA LEU A 245 -3.59 13.34 -5.73
C LEU A 245 -3.19 14.58 -6.55
N TYR A 246 -3.26 15.77 -5.96
CA TYR A 246 -2.93 17.02 -6.63
C TYR A 246 -1.45 17.09 -7.04
N LEU A 247 -0.55 16.72 -6.12
CA LEU A 247 0.89 16.71 -6.32
C LEU A 247 1.32 15.58 -7.25
N GLY A 248 0.76 14.37 -7.09
CA GLY A 248 1.03 13.21 -7.94
C GLY A 248 0.80 13.51 -9.42
N ARG A 249 -0.30 14.21 -9.74
CA ARG A 249 -0.63 14.65 -11.11
C ARG A 249 0.41 15.58 -11.73
N ARG A 250 1.09 16.38 -10.91
CA ARG A 250 2.06 17.39 -11.37
C ARG A 250 3.51 16.97 -11.19
N SER A 251 3.75 15.82 -10.56
CA SER A 251 5.08 15.29 -10.28
C SER A 251 6.01 15.32 -11.49
N SER A 252 5.53 14.94 -12.68
CA SER A 252 6.30 14.94 -13.92
C SER A 252 6.72 16.34 -14.41
N ARG A 253 6.00 17.39 -14.02
CA ARG A 253 6.30 18.78 -14.40
C ARG A 253 7.12 19.53 -13.35
N ILE A 254 7.03 19.13 -12.09
CA ILE A 254 7.63 19.87 -10.96
C ILE A 254 8.84 19.18 -10.35
N MET A 255 9.08 17.89 -10.63
CA MET A 255 10.18 17.11 -10.05
C MET A 255 11.19 16.72 -11.14
N GLY A 256 12.49 16.90 -10.86
CA GLY A 256 13.57 16.33 -11.66
C GLY A 256 13.60 14.79 -11.63
N SER A 257 14.34 14.16 -12.55
CA SER A 257 14.53 12.70 -12.58
C SER A 257 15.08 12.17 -11.27
N ASP A 258 16.07 12.85 -10.72
CA ASP A 258 16.82 12.40 -9.54
C ASP A 258 15.94 12.46 -8.29
N THR A 259 15.15 13.52 -8.13
CA THR A 259 14.16 13.63 -7.06
C THR A 259 13.07 12.57 -7.16
N ARG A 260 12.64 12.20 -8.37
CA ARG A 260 11.64 11.12 -8.54
C ARG A 260 12.19 9.76 -8.13
N LEU A 261 13.42 9.45 -8.52
CA LEU A 261 14.08 8.19 -8.19
C LEU A 261 14.35 8.10 -6.69
N ALA A 262 15.05 9.10 -6.12
CA ALA A 262 15.38 9.14 -4.70
C ALA A 262 14.12 9.24 -3.82
N GLY A 263 13.13 10.02 -4.24
CA GLY A 263 11.85 10.16 -3.55
C GLY A 263 11.07 8.85 -3.50
N ARG A 264 11.01 8.09 -4.59
CA ARG A 264 10.34 6.78 -4.62
C ARG A 264 11.00 5.81 -3.63
N ALA A 265 12.33 5.67 -3.70
CA ALA A 265 13.07 4.79 -2.79
C ALA A 265 12.90 5.19 -1.31
N PHE A 266 12.93 6.49 -1.00
CA PHE A 266 12.68 7.00 0.34
C PHE A 266 11.27 6.65 0.85
N TRP A 267 10.25 6.88 0.03
CA TRP A 267 8.87 6.59 0.40
C TRP A 267 8.61 5.10 0.58
N GLU A 268 9.15 4.25 -0.29
CA GLU A 268 9.08 2.79 -0.14
C GLU A 268 9.71 2.35 1.19
N MET A 269 10.90 2.87 1.53
CA MET A 269 11.55 2.59 2.80
C MET A 269 10.74 3.09 4.01
N LEU A 270 10.18 4.29 3.93
CA LEU A 270 9.39 4.89 5.00
C LEU A 270 8.10 4.10 5.27
N VAL A 271 7.34 3.78 4.21
CA VAL A 271 6.12 2.97 4.30
C VAL A 271 6.43 1.59 4.87
N PHE A 272 7.49 0.96 4.38
CA PHE A 272 7.98 -0.30 4.90
C PHE A 272 8.29 -0.23 6.40
N LEU A 273 8.98 0.83 6.85
CA LEU A 273 9.33 1.01 8.26
C LEU A 273 8.11 1.25 9.14
N LEU A 274 7.19 2.13 8.70
CA LEU A 274 5.96 2.45 9.41
C LEU A 274 5.06 1.22 9.55
N ASN A 275 4.84 0.50 8.46
CA ASN A 275 4.08 -0.75 8.48
C ASN A 275 4.76 -1.76 9.40
N GLY A 276 6.08 -1.93 9.26
CA GLY A 276 6.82 -2.88 10.08
C GLY A 276 6.74 -2.59 11.57
N LEU A 277 6.83 -1.32 11.95
CA LEU A 277 6.65 -0.82 13.32
C LEU A 277 5.24 -1.13 13.84
N VAL A 278 4.22 -0.85 13.04
CA VAL A 278 2.81 -1.06 13.41
C VAL A 278 2.53 -2.56 13.64
N PHE A 279 2.98 -3.44 12.72
CA PHE A 279 2.79 -4.89 12.85
C PHE A 279 3.51 -5.50 14.05
N ILE A 280 4.70 -5.03 14.42
CA ILE A 280 5.38 -5.55 15.60
C ILE A 280 4.75 -5.03 16.89
N LEU A 281 4.30 -3.77 16.92
CA LEU A 281 3.65 -3.16 18.09
C LEU A 281 2.34 -3.88 18.46
N ILE A 282 1.51 -4.26 17.48
CA ILE A 282 0.30 -5.04 17.81
C ILE A 282 0.66 -6.42 18.36
N GLY A 283 1.70 -7.09 17.84
CA GLY A 283 2.08 -8.42 18.32
C GLY A 283 2.48 -8.37 19.79
N LEU A 284 3.15 -7.28 20.20
CA LEU A 284 3.46 -6.99 21.60
C LEU A 284 2.20 -6.72 22.42
N GLU A 285 1.28 -5.87 21.93
CA GLU A 285 0.02 -5.52 22.62
C GLU A 285 -0.87 -6.74 22.85
N ILE A 286 -1.00 -7.63 21.86
CA ILE A 286 -1.81 -8.85 21.96
C ILE A 286 -1.18 -9.84 22.93
N SER A 287 0.14 -9.95 22.96
CA SER A 287 0.81 -10.79 23.97
C SER A 287 0.67 -10.24 25.38
N ALA A 288 0.63 -8.91 25.54
CA ALA A 288 0.31 -8.30 26.82
C ALA A 288 -1.14 -8.62 27.22
N LEU A 289 -2.08 -8.46 26.30
CA LEU A 289 -3.49 -8.78 26.53
C LEU A 289 -3.71 -10.27 26.88
N ALA A 290 -3.03 -11.18 26.19
CA ALA A 290 -3.14 -12.62 26.44
C ALA A 290 -2.56 -13.06 27.80
N ARG A 291 -1.70 -12.25 28.42
CA ARG A 291 -1.17 -12.49 29.79
C ARG A 291 -2.16 -12.06 30.87
N ASP A 292 -2.97 -11.05 30.60
CA ASP A 292 -3.85 -10.42 31.57
C ASP A 292 -5.30 -10.98 31.52
N VAL A 293 -5.59 -11.94 30.62
CA VAL A 293 -6.95 -12.44 30.34
C VAL A 293 -7.02 -13.98 30.38
N ASP A 294 -8.13 -14.52 30.88
CA ASP A 294 -8.39 -15.96 30.95
C ASP A 294 -8.54 -16.62 29.57
N ARG A 295 -8.15 -17.91 29.48
CA ARG A 295 -8.22 -18.68 28.22
C ARG A 295 -9.62 -18.74 27.60
N ALA A 296 -10.67 -18.76 28.41
CA ALA A 296 -12.05 -18.77 27.94
C ALA A 296 -12.39 -17.49 27.17
N THR A 297 -12.04 -16.34 27.73
CA THR A 297 -12.24 -15.03 27.09
C THR A 297 -11.40 -14.89 25.83
N ILE A 298 -10.17 -15.42 25.81
CA ILE A 298 -9.34 -15.47 24.58
C ILE A 298 -10.06 -16.27 23.48
N ALA A 299 -10.65 -17.42 23.82
CA ALA A 299 -11.39 -18.24 22.86
C ALA A 299 -12.66 -17.53 22.37
N GLU A 300 -13.40 -16.86 23.25
CA GLU A 300 -14.59 -16.07 22.89
C GLU A 300 -14.24 -14.91 21.94
N LEU A 301 -13.19 -14.13 22.24
CA LEU A 301 -12.72 -13.05 21.39
C LEU A 301 -12.16 -13.56 20.06
N GLY A 302 -11.50 -14.72 20.08
CA GLY A 302 -11.06 -15.43 18.89
C GLY A 302 -12.23 -15.81 17.98
N LEU A 303 -13.28 -16.40 18.55
CA LEU A 303 -14.49 -16.78 17.82
C LEU A 303 -15.25 -15.56 17.30
N ALA A 304 -15.34 -14.48 18.09
CA ALA A 304 -15.90 -13.20 17.65
C ALA A 304 -15.12 -12.64 16.45
N GLY A 305 -13.78 -12.67 16.51
CA GLY A 305 -12.90 -12.27 15.41
C GLY A 305 -13.12 -13.08 14.13
N ILE A 306 -13.24 -14.41 14.25
CA ILE A 306 -13.54 -15.29 13.11
C ILE A 306 -14.93 -14.98 12.54
N ALA A 307 -15.94 -14.82 13.38
CA ALA A 307 -17.31 -14.50 12.95
C ALA A 307 -17.39 -13.16 12.22
N VAL A 308 -16.73 -12.12 12.75
CA VAL A 308 -16.60 -10.81 12.08
C VAL A 308 -15.89 -10.96 10.75
N THR A 309 -14.80 -11.74 10.68
CA THR A 309 -14.08 -11.98 9.43
C THR A 309 -14.97 -12.62 8.37
N VAL A 310 -15.67 -13.70 8.72
CA VAL A 310 -16.59 -14.39 7.79
C VAL A 310 -17.70 -13.45 7.32
N ALA A 311 -18.26 -12.64 8.22
CA ALA A 311 -19.28 -11.66 7.87
C ALA A 311 -18.76 -10.61 6.88
N LEU A 312 -17.55 -10.09 7.09
CA LEU A 312 -16.90 -9.14 6.19
C LEU A 312 -16.62 -9.75 4.80
N LEU A 313 -16.17 -11.01 4.75
CA LEU A 313 -15.97 -11.72 3.49
C LEU A 313 -17.28 -11.91 2.72
N ALA A 314 -18.35 -12.29 3.43
CA ALA A 314 -19.67 -12.47 2.85
C ALA A 314 -20.23 -11.14 2.31
N VAL A 315 -20.12 -10.06 3.09
CA VAL A 315 -20.57 -8.72 2.66
C VAL A 315 -19.82 -8.26 1.41
N ARG A 316 -18.50 -8.43 1.37
CA ARG A 316 -17.69 -8.08 0.20
C ARG A 316 -18.12 -8.86 -1.04
N ALA A 317 -18.25 -10.19 -0.92
CA ALA A 317 -18.66 -11.04 -2.03
C ALA A 317 -20.06 -10.67 -2.55
N VAL A 318 -21.03 -10.47 -1.64
CA VAL A 318 -22.40 -10.05 -2.01
C VAL A 318 -22.39 -8.68 -2.68
N TRP A 319 -21.59 -7.74 -2.19
CA TRP A 319 -21.53 -6.38 -2.75
C TRP A 319 -20.94 -6.37 -4.16
N ILE A 320 -19.87 -7.11 -4.40
CA ILE A 320 -19.24 -7.20 -5.73
C ILE A 320 -20.17 -7.92 -6.72
N LEU A 321 -20.86 -8.98 -6.28
CA LEU A 321 -21.90 -9.62 -7.07
C LEU A 321 -23.04 -8.65 -7.40
N ALA A 322 -23.45 -7.80 -6.45
CA ALA A 322 -24.48 -6.79 -6.67
C ALA A 322 -24.02 -5.73 -7.68
N ILE A 323 -22.77 -5.26 -7.61
CA ILE A 323 -22.19 -4.35 -8.61
C ILE A 323 -22.19 -5.00 -10.00
N ALA A 324 -21.73 -6.25 -10.11
CA ALA A 324 -21.72 -6.96 -11.39
C ALA A 324 -23.13 -7.16 -11.96
N ALA A 325 -24.10 -7.52 -11.11
CA ALA A 325 -25.51 -7.63 -11.51
C ALA A 325 -26.09 -6.29 -11.95
N TRP A 326 -25.78 -5.20 -11.23
CA TRP A 326 -26.20 -3.84 -11.58
C TRP A 326 -25.64 -3.40 -12.94
N GLN A 327 -24.35 -3.66 -13.20
CA GLN A 327 -23.71 -3.37 -14.48
C GLN A 327 -24.36 -4.12 -15.64
N ARG A 328 -24.71 -5.41 -15.44
CA ARG A 328 -25.33 -6.26 -16.47
C ARG A 328 -26.79 -5.91 -16.72
N LEU A 329 -27.59 -5.82 -15.66
CA LEU A 329 -29.05 -5.77 -15.74
C LEU A 329 -29.58 -4.33 -15.89
N VAL A 330 -28.95 -3.37 -15.22
CA VAL A 330 -29.44 -1.98 -15.14
C VAL A 330 -28.69 -1.08 -16.10
N LEU A 331 -27.36 -1.02 -15.98
CA LEU A 331 -26.55 -0.14 -16.83
C LEU A 331 -26.36 -0.69 -18.24
N ARG A 332 -26.61 -1.99 -18.46
CA ARG A 332 -26.31 -2.70 -19.72
C ARG A 332 -24.91 -2.35 -20.22
N ALA A 333 -23.95 -2.35 -19.30
CA ALA A 333 -22.58 -1.98 -19.58
C ALA A 333 -22.03 -2.87 -20.70
N ARG A 334 -21.27 -2.28 -21.63
CA ARG A 334 -20.64 -3.01 -22.72
C ARG A 334 -19.63 -4.04 -22.22
N ASP A 335 -19.00 -3.76 -21.08
CA ASP A 335 -17.98 -4.61 -20.46
C ASP A 335 -18.17 -4.69 -18.93
N PRO A 336 -19.16 -5.48 -18.46
CA PRO A 336 -19.42 -5.69 -17.04
C PRO A 336 -18.37 -6.62 -16.42
N LEU A 337 -18.18 -6.54 -15.10
CA LEU A 337 -17.25 -7.41 -14.38
C LEU A 337 -17.45 -8.89 -14.75
N ALA A 338 -16.36 -9.54 -15.16
CA ALA A 338 -16.34 -10.94 -15.53
C ALA A 338 -16.38 -11.83 -14.26
N PRO A 339 -16.93 -13.06 -14.34
CA PRO A 339 -16.92 -13.97 -13.18
C PRO A 339 -15.53 -14.19 -12.58
N PRO A 340 -14.45 -14.26 -13.39
CA PRO A 340 -13.09 -14.27 -12.88
C PRO A 340 -12.69 -13.08 -12.00
N GLU A 341 -13.01 -11.88 -12.46
CA GLU A 341 -12.72 -10.64 -11.74
C GLU A 341 -13.51 -10.55 -10.44
N ILE A 342 -14.78 -10.98 -10.45
CA ILE A 342 -15.63 -11.02 -9.26
C ILE A 342 -15.01 -11.91 -8.18
N GLY A 343 -14.53 -13.10 -8.56
CA GLY A 343 -13.89 -14.02 -7.61
C GLY A 343 -12.65 -13.43 -6.96
N VAL A 344 -11.77 -12.84 -7.77
CA VAL A 344 -10.53 -12.23 -7.28
C VAL A 344 -10.80 -10.98 -6.44
N LEU A 345 -11.66 -10.06 -6.89
CA LEU A 345 -12.04 -8.86 -6.13
C LEU A 345 -12.73 -9.19 -4.80
N SER A 346 -13.52 -10.27 -4.76
CA SER A 346 -14.18 -10.72 -3.53
C SER A 346 -13.18 -11.28 -2.52
N TRP A 347 -12.11 -11.91 -3.00
CA TRP A 347 -11.07 -12.50 -2.17
C TRP A 347 -9.95 -11.53 -1.79
N SER A 348 -9.80 -10.40 -2.48
CA SER A 348 -8.65 -9.49 -2.32
C SER A 348 -8.73 -8.52 -1.13
N GLY A 349 -9.78 -8.59 -0.30
CA GLY A 349 -9.96 -7.70 0.85
C GLY A 349 -9.11 -8.08 2.07
N MET A 350 -7.78 -8.01 1.98
CA MET A 350 -6.90 -8.20 3.14
C MET A 350 -7.01 -7.00 4.10
N ARG A 351 -6.79 -7.15 5.40
CA ARG A 351 -6.74 -5.99 6.34
C ARG A 351 -5.31 -5.76 6.78
N GLY A 352 -4.97 -4.51 7.09
CA GLY A 352 -3.57 -4.15 7.30
C GLY A 352 -3.31 -3.03 8.30
N ALA A 353 -2.24 -2.27 8.05
CA ALA A 353 -1.62 -1.39 9.03
C ALA A 353 -2.53 -0.24 9.50
N VAL A 354 -3.42 0.27 8.64
CA VAL A 354 -4.33 1.37 8.99
C VAL A 354 -5.39 0.94 10.00
N SER A 355 -6.04 -0.21 9.78
CA SER A 355 -6.95 -0.84 10.77
C SER A 355 -6.24 -1.04 12.11
N LEU A 356 -4.98 -1.46 12.05
CA LEU A 356 -4.17 -1.73 13.23
C LEU A 356 -3.84 -0.46 14.02
N ALA A 357 -3.39 0.58 13.33
CA ALA A 357 -3.12 1.88 13.91
C ALA A 357 -4.38 2.47 14.55
N ALA A 358 -5.54 2.34 13.90
CA ALA A 358 -6.82 2.79 14.41
C ALA A 358 -7.26 2.03 15.67
N ALA A 359 -7.04 0.72 15.75
CA ALA A 359 -7.34 -0.06 16.96
C ALA A 359 -6.48 0.35 18.15
N LEU A 360 -5.17 0.56 17.93
CA LEU A 360 -4.25 1.04 18.97
C LEU A 360 -4.57 2.47 19.42
N ALA A 361 -5.16 3.26 18.52
CA ALA A 361 -5.53 4.64 18.76
C ALA A 361 -6.81 4.84 19.56
N ILE A 362 -7.49 3.77 19.98
CA ILE A 362 -8.63 3.88 20.89
C ILE A 362 -8.13 4.42 22.24
N PRO A 363 -8.74 5.50 22.77
CA PRO A 363 -8.36 6.08 24.05
C PRO A 363 -8.34 5.05 25.19
N LEU A 364 -7.41 5.22 26.12
CA LEU A 364 -7.32 4.35 27.30
C LEU A 364 -8.47 4.59 28.29
N ALA A 365 -8.94 5.84 28.37
CA ALA A 365 -10.01 6.26 29.25
C ALA A 365 -10.98 7.22 28.55
N LEU A 366 -12.24 7.22 28.98
CA LEU A 366 -13.22 8.24 28.64
C LEU A 366 -12.84 9.59 29.28
N PRO A 367 -13.39 10.72 28.82
CA PRO A 367 -13.18 12.03 29.45
C PRO A 367 -13.56 12.08 30.94
N SER A 368 -14.42 11.16 31.38
CA SER A 368 -14.80 10.96 32.78
C SER A 368 -13.73 10.29 33.65
N GLY A 369 -12.61 9.85 33.07
CA GLY A 369 -11.53 9.10 33.74
C GLY A 369 -11.79 7.60 33.89
N SER A 370 -12.98 7.10 33.50
CA SER A 370 -13.29 5.67 33.49
C SER A 370 -12.62 4.94 32.31
N PRO A 371 -12.25 3.65 32.44
CA PRO A 371 -11.65 2.88 31.36
C PRO A 371 -12.55 2.85 30.11
N PHE A 372 -11.95 2.92 28.93
CA PHE A 372 -12.73 2.88 27.69
C PHE A 372 -13.43 1.51 27.53
N PRO A 373 -14.76 1.50 27.29
CA PRO A 373 -15.53 0.25 27.28
C PRO A 373 -15.07 -0.68 26.15
N ALA A 374 -14.87 -1.95 26.48
CA ALA A 374 -14.54 -3.03 25.55
C ALA A 374 -13.31 -2.79 24.64
N ARG A 375 -12.38 -1.88 24.99
CA ARG A 375 -11.16 -1.58 24.20
C ARG A 375 -10.37 -2.85 23.86
N ASN A 376 -10.12 -3.70 24.85
CA ASN A 376 -9.36 -4.93 24.69
C ASN A 376 -10.05 -5.91 23.72
N ALA A 377 -11.38 -5.97 23.75
CA ALA A 377 -12.15 -6.77 22.81
C ALA A 377 -12.02 -6.24 21.37
N VAL A 378 -12.05 -4.92 21.17
CA VAL A 378 -11.84 -4.30 19.86
C VAL A 378 -10.46 -4.63 19.30
N ILE A 379 -9.41 -4.52 20.12
CA ILE A 379 -8.03 -4.82 19.72
C ILE A 379 -7.88 -6.31 19.37
N ALA A 380 -8.39 -7.20 20.22
CA ALA A 380 -8.32 -8.64 19.99
C ALA A 380 -9.07 -9.07 18.72
N ILE A 381 -10.29 -8.59 18.52
CA ILE A 381 -11.09 -8.89 17.32
C ILE A 381 -10.42 -8.35 16.07
N THR A 382 -9.95 -7.08 16.09
CA THR A 382 -9.21 -6.48 14.96
C THR A 382 -7.97 -7.31 14.62
N PHE A 383 -7.22 -7.74 15.63
CA PHE A 383 -6.05 -8.60 15.41
C PHE A 383 -6.42 -9.92 14.76
N VAL A 384 -7.47 -10.60 15.24
CA VAL A 384 -7.90 -11.88 14.65
C VAL A 384 -8.34 -11.67 13.19
N VAL A 385 -9.09 -10.60 12.91
CA VAL A 385 -9.48 -10.25 11.53
C VAL A 385 -8.24 -10.05 10.65
N ILE A 386 -7.26 -9.26 11.11
CA ILE A 386 -6.02 -9.02 10.35
C ILE A 386 -5.25 -10.33 10.18
N LEU A 387 -5.11 -11.14 11.22
CA LEU A 387 -4.39 -12.42 11.14
C LEU A 387 -5.05 -13.36 10.13
N VAL A 388 -6.37 -13.55 10.20
CA VAL A 388 -7.10 -14.44 9.29
C VAL A 388 -7.06 -13.92 7.85
N THR A 389 -7.20 -12.61 7.65
CA THR A 389 -7.22 -12.04 6.30
C THR A 389 -5.82 -11.95 5.68
N LEU A 390 -4.83 -11.49 6.43
CA LEU A 390 -3.44 -11.38 5.96
C LEU A 390 -2.79 -12.76 5.76
N LEU A 391 -2.92 -13.68 6.72
CA LEU A 391 -2.33 -15.02 6.62
C LEU A 391 -3.19 -15.94 5.76
N GLY A 392 -4.51 -15.94 5.94
CA GLY A 392 -5.42 -16.80 5.20
C GLY A 392 -5.63 -16.31 3.78
N GLN A 393 -6.27 -15.13 3.59
CA GLN A 393 -6.55 -14.65 2.23
C GLN A 393 -5.28 -14.34 1.46
N GLY A 394 -4.27 -13.72 2.09
CA GLY A 394 -3.02 -13.34 1.41
C GLY A 394 -2.22 -14.52 0.87
N THR A 395 -2.13 -15.62 1.61
CA THR A 395 -1.42 -16.82 1.12
C THR A 395 -2.24 -17.63 0.11
N LEU A 396 -3.57 -17.57 0.19
CA LEU A 396 -4.48 -18.26 -0.73
C LEU A 396 -4.77 -17.47 -2.01
N LEU A 397 -4.53 -16.15 -2.04
CA LEU A 397 -4.79 -15.29 -3.20
C LEU A 397 -4.12 -15.79 -4.49
N PRO A 398 -2.83 -16.19 -4.51
CA PRO A 398 -2.21 -16.77 -5.70
C PRO A 398 -2.93 -18.02 -6.22
N LEU A 399 -3.43 -18.86 -5.30
CA LEU A 399 -4.18 -20.08 -5.64
C LEU A 399 -5.53 -19.73 -6.28
N VAL A 400 -6.23 -18.73 -5.71
CA VAL A 400 -7.51 -18.24 -6.25
C VAL A 400 -7.33 -17.65 -7.65
N ILE A 401 -6.31 -16.80 -7.86
CA ILE A 401 -6.02 -16.21 -9.19
C ILE A 401 -5.77 -17.31 -10.23
N ARG A 402 -4.94 -18.31 -9.89
CA ARG A 402 -4.65 -19.45 -10.78
C ARG A 402 -5.86 -20.34 -11.04
N ALA A 403 -6.67 -20.62 -10.03
CA ALA A 403 -7.87 -21.44 -10.16
C ALA A 403 -8.88 -20.82 -11.12
N VAL A 404 -8.93 -19.49 -11.13
CA VAL A 404 -9.90 -18.71 -11.90
C VAL A 404 -9.35 -18.27 -13.27
N ARG A 405 -8.06 -18.56 -13.56
CA ARG A 405 -7.35 -18.23 -14.82
C ARG A 405 -7.40 -16.74 -15.20
N LEU A 406 -7.47 -15.85 -14.21
CA LEU A 406 -7.50 -14.41 -14.42
C LEU A 406 -6.07 -13.91 -14.72
N GLY A 407 -5.88 -13.21 -15.84
CA GLY A 407 -4.56 -12.74 -16.29
C GLY A 407 -3.91 -13.55 -17.42
N ALA A 408 -4.62 -14.54 -17.96
CA ALA A 408 -4.22 -15.30 -19.14
C ALA A 408 -4.75 -14.70 -20.46
N ASP A 409 -5.44 -13.55 -20.41
CA ASP A 409 -6.03 -12.92 -21.59
C ASP A 409 -5.09 -11.84 -22.16
N ASP A 410 -4.72 -12.06 -23.42
CA ASP A 410 -3.72 -11.37 -24.24
C ASP A 410 -3.93 -9.86 -24.48
N ASP A 411 -5.08 -9.27 -24.12
CA ASP A 411 -5.48 -7.94 -24.65
C ASP A 411 -4.63 -6.75 -24.15
N ALA A 412 -4.24 -6.71 -22.87
CA ALA A 412 -3.41 -5.62 -22.35
C ALA A 412 -1.92 -5.78 -22.71
N SER A 413 -1.47 -7.04 -22.83
CA SER A 413 -0.15 -7.35 -23.36
C SER A 413 -0.09 -7.00 -24.85
N ALA A 414 -1.15 -7.25 -25.62
CA ALA A 414 -1.22 -6.95 -27.04
C ALA A 414 -1.13 -5.44 -27.32
N GLU A 415 -1.80 -4.58 -26.55
CA GLU A 415 -1.70 -3.13 -26.74
C GLU A 415 -0.27 -2.61 -26.46
N GLU A 416 0.36 -3.10 -25.38
CA GLU A 416 1.74 -2.73 -25.05
C GLU A 416 2.76 -3.30 -26.05
N THR A 417 2.60 -4.56 -26.44
CA THR A 417 3.45 -5.25 -27.42
C THR A 417 3.34 -4.59 -28.79
N GLN A 418 2.12 -4.22 -29.20
CA GLN A 418 1.89 -3.47 -30.43
C GLN A 418 2.58 -2.10 -30.38
N ALA A 419 2.45 -1.37 -29.27
CA ALA A 419 3.13 -0.09 -29.09
C ALA A 419 4.66 -0.24 -29.12
N ARG A 420 5.22 -1.29 -28.50
CA ARG A 420 6.66 -1.60 -28.51
C ARG A 420 7.15 -1.94 -29.91
N ARG A 421 6.43 -2.76 -30.67
CA ARG A 421 6.77 -3.08 -32.07
C ARG A 421 6.78 -1.84 -32.95
N GLU A 422 5.80 -0.95 -32.77
CA GLU A 422 5.74 0.30 -33.54
C GLU A 422 6.93 1.22 -33.20
N LEU A 423 7.28 1.33 -31.91
CA LEU A 423 8.45 2.10 -31.45
C LEU A 423 9.77 1.51 -31.99
N LEU A 424 9.94 0.19 -31.96
CA LEU A 424 11.14 -0.48 -32.48
C LEU A 424 11.25 -0.33 -34.00
N GLY A 425 10.15 -0.50 -34.71
CA GLY A 425 10.10 -0.29 -36.16
C GLY A 425 10.45 1.14 -36.56
N GLU A 426 9.95 2.13 -35.83
CA GLU A 426 10.27 3.54 -36.08
C GLU A 426 11.74 3.86 -35.74
N ALA A 427 12.28 3.29 -34.65
CA ALA A 427 13.69 3.43 -34.31
C ALA A 427 14.59 2.83 -35.40
N MET A 428 14.26 1.65 -35.94
CA MET A 428 15.01 1.02 -37.04
C MET A 428 15.00 1.86 -38.32
N ARG A 429 13.83 2.38 -38.74
CA ARG A 429 13.75 3.32 -39.87
C ARG A 429 14.61 4.56 -39.64
N ARG A 430 14.58 5.08 -38.41
CA ARG A 430 15.37 6.27 -38.08
C ARG A 430 16.87 5.99 -38.12
N ILE A 431 17.30 4.79 -37.73
CA ILE A 431 18.69 4.35 -37.84
C ILE A 431 19.10 4.23 -39.32
N ASP A 432 18.21 3.73 -40.20
CA ASP A 432 18.45 3.67 -41.65
C ASP A 432 18.75 5.06 -42.23
N ASP A 433 17.95 6.09 -41.89
CA ASP A 433 18.22 7.48 -42.30
C ASP A 433 19.57 8.01 -41.81
N LEU A 434 20.02 7.57 -40.62
CA LEU A 434 21.25 8.05 -40.01
C LEU A 434 22.49 7.51 -40.73
N TYR A 435 22.41 6.37 -41.42
CA TYR A 435 23.51 5.88 -42.28
C TYR A 435 23.83 6.85 -43.41
N GLU A 436 22.80 7.49 -43.99
CA GLU A 436 22.99 8.47 -45.06
C GLU A 436 23.50 9.81 -44.52
N ARG A 437 23.01 10.24 -43.34
CA ARG A 437 23.39 11.51 -42.73
C ARG A 437 24.78 11.49 -42.09
N TRP A 438 25.21 10.34 -41.57
CA TRP A 438 26.48 10.17 -40.85
C TRP A 438 27.29 8.96 -41.35
N PRO A 439 27.72 8.92 -42.62
CA PRO A 439 28.38 7.77 -43.22
C PRO A 439 29.72 7.40 -42.57
N GLY A 440 30.36 8.32 -41.83
CA GLY A 440 31.59 8.07 -41.08
C GLY A 440 31.41 7.35 -39.73
N HIS A 441 30.18 7.21 -39.23
CA HIS A 441 29.89 6.61 -37.93
C HIS A 441 29.24 5.22 -38.03
N ARG A 442 29.47 4.50 -39.13
CA ARG A 442 28.91 3.15 -39.35
C ARG A 442 29.11 2.19 -38.17
N PRO A 443 30.29 2.08 -37.52
CA PRO A 443 30.46 1.15 -36.40
C PRO A 443 29.50 1.41 -35.24
N LEU A 444 29.22 2.68 -34.93
CA LEU A 444 28.26 3.05 -33.89
C LEU A 444 26.83 2.73 -34.33
N LEU A 445 26.48 3.05 -35.58
CA LEU A 445 25.15 2.76 -36.14
C LEU A 445 24.88 1.26 -36.23
N ASP A 446 25.89 0.44 -36.55
CA ASP A 446 25.81 -1.02 -36.58
C ASP A 446 25.58 -1.57 -35.17
N GLN A 447 26.30 -1.03 -34.16
CA GLN A 447 26.14 -1.42 -32.76
C GLN A 447 24.74 -1.07 -32.24
N ILE A 448 24.24 0.14 -32.52
CA ILE A 448 22.88 0.56 -32.16
C ILE A 448 21.85 -0.30 -32.89
N ARG A 449 22.02 -0.55 -34.20
CA ARG A 449 21.11 -1.40 -34.98
C ARG A 449 21.02 -2.80 -34.38
N THR A 450 22.17 -3.41 -34.09
CA THR A 450 22.25 -4.76 -33.50
C THR A 450 21.52 -4.80 -32.15
N ALA A 451 21.69 -3.78 -31.30
CA ALA A 451 20.99 -3.69 -30.02
C ALA A 451 19.46 -3.59 -30.17
N TYR A 452 18.96 -2.86 -31.18
CA TYR A 452 17.52 -2.75 -31.45
C TYR A 452 16.95 -4.00 -32.14
N GLN A 453 17.72 -4.65 -33.02
CA GLN A 453 17.35 -5.94 -33.63
C GLN A 453 17.22 -7.03 -32.58
N HIS A 454 18.20 -7.14 -31.69
CA HIS A 454 18.17 -8.11 -30.60
C HIS A 454 16.99 -7.87 -29.65
N ARG A 455 16.55 -6.61 -29.47
CA ARG A 455 15.31 -6.30 -28.74
C ARG A 455 14.04 -6.71 -29.50
N ALA A 456 14.02 -6.52 -30.83
CA ALA A 456 12.87 -6.88 -31.65
C ALA A 456 12.67 -8.39 -31.74
N GLU A 457 13.74 -9.15 -31.98
CA GLU A 457 13.74 -10.62 -32.00
C GLU A 457 13.24 -11.18 -30.66
N HIS A 458 13.64 -10.55 -29.55
CA HIS A 458 13.23 -10.96 -28.22
C HIS A 458 11.74 -10.70 -27.95
N GLU A 459 11.20 -9.56 -28.40
CA GLU A 459 9.75 -9.25 -28.30
C GLU A 459 8.90 -10.17 -29.21
N GLU A 460 9.48 -10.69 -30.30
CA GLU A 460 8.83 -11.66 -31.19
C GLU A 460 8.80 -13.06 -30.57
N GLN A 461 9.91 -13.51 -29.96
CA GLN A 461 9.98 -14.78 -29.22
C GLN A 461 9.03 -14.85 -28.02
N LEU A 462 8.85 -13.73 -27.30
CA LEU A 462 7.89 -13.63 -26.21
C LEU A 462 6.43 -13.84 -26.67
N ASP A 463 6.12 -13.50 -27.93
CA ASP A 463 4.79 -13.66 -28.53
C ASP A 463 4.56 -15.08 -29.08
N GLU A 464 5.59 -15.72 -29.64
CA GLU A 464 5.49 -17.06 -30.22
C GLU A 464 5.49 -18.19 -29.18
N ALA A 465 6.17 -18.00 -28.03
CA ALA A 465 6.28 -18.99 -26.98
C ALA A 465 6.06 -18.37 -25.59
N PRO A 466 4.80 -18.06 -25.20
CA PRO A 466 4.50 -17.59 -23.86
C PRO A 466 4.77 -18.71 -22.84
N GLY A 467 5.94 -18.70 -22.20
CA GLY A 467 6.37 -19.76 -21.30
C GLY A 467 7.85 -19.71 -20.92
N SER A 468 8.23 -20.65 -20.04
CA SER A 468 9.47 -20.63 -19.23
C SER A 468 10.80 -20.48 -19.99
N GLU A 469 10.87 -20.76 -21.29
CA GLU A 469 12.12 -20.69 -22.07
C GLU A 469 12.56 -19.24 -22.32
N ALA A 470 11.68 -18.37 -22.81
CA ALA A 470 12.00 -16.94 -22.99
C ALA A 470 12.25 -16.25 -21.63
N GLU A 471 11.52 -16.68 -20.60
CA GLU A 471 11.70 -16.21 -19.23
C GLU A 471 13.04 -16.69 -18.62
N GLN A 472 13.47 -17.91 -18.94
CA GLN A 472 14.79 -18.45 -18.55
C GLN A 472 15.93 -17.72 -19.25
N GLU A 473 15.82 -17.47 -20.56
CA GLU A 473 16.84 -16.74 -21.30
C GLU A 473 17.03 -15.31 -20.75
N LEU A 474 15.94 -14.64 -20.37
CA LEU A 474 15.98 -13.34 -19.67
C LEU A 474 16.69 -13.38 -18.32
N VAL A 475 16.52 -14.48 -17.57
CA VAL A 475 17.20 -14.68 -16.29
C VAL A 475 18.69 -14.95 -16.51
N GLU A 476 19.02 -15.77 -17.51
CA GLU A 476 20.40 -16.11 -17.88
C GLU A 476 21.18 -14.89 -18.40
N HIS A 477 20.59 -14.09 -19.29
CA HIS A 477 21.19 -12.84 -19.76
C HIS A 477 21.45 -11.84 -18.61
N ARG A 478 20.52 -11.74 -17.67
CA ARG A 478 20.70 -10.90 -16.46
C ARG A 478 21.81 -11.42 -15.56
N GLN A 479 21.90 -12.73 -15.36
CA GLN A 479 22.97 -13.35 -14.58
C GLN A 479 24.35 -13.11 -15.20
N ILE A 480 24.49 -13.34 -16.51
CA ILE A 480 25.76 -13.14 -17.23
C ILE A 480 26.24 -11.69 -17.09
N ARG A 481 25.35 -10.72 -17.28
CA ARG A 481 25.70 -9.30 -17.13
C ARG A 481 26.05 -8.92 -15.70
N ARG A 482 25.32 -9.44 -14.71
CA ARG A 482 25.61 -9.23 -13.30
C ARG A 482 26.99 -9.76 -12.91
N ASP A 483 27.34 -10.96 -13.38
CA ASP A 483 28.66 -11.55 -13.13
C ASP A 483 29.80 -10.67 -13.71
N VAL A 484 29.57 -10.03 -14.86
CA VAL A 484 30.53 -9.07 -15.46
C VAL A 484 30.68 -7.82 -14.60
N ILE A 485 29.59 -7.23 -14.10
CA ILE A 485 29.64 -6.06 -13.21
C ILE A 485 30.32 -6.42 -11.88
N ASP A 486 30.01 -7.57 -11.30
CA ASP A 486 30.63 -8.01 -10.05
C ASP A 486 32.14 -8.22 -10.23
N ALA A 487 32.57 -8.75 -11.39
CA ALA A 487 33.99 -8.83 -11.73
C ALA A 487 34.66 -7.44 -11.88
N GLN A 488 33.95 -6.43 -12.40
CA GLN A 488 34.42 -5.05 -12.46
C GLN A 488 34.54 -4.43 -11.07
N ARG A 489 33.56 -4.66 -10.18
CA ARG A 489 33.60 -4.22 -8.77
C ARG A 489 34.79 -4.84 -8.03
N ASP A 490 35.01 -6.14 -8.19
CA ASP A 490 36.17 -6.83 -7.60
C ASP A 490 37.50 -6.26 -8.10
N ALA A 491 37.58 -5.93 -9.40
CA ALA A 491 38.77 -5.27 -9.95
C ALA A 491 38.98 -3.88 -9.34
N LEU A 492 37.91 -3.10 -9.20
CA LEU A 492 37.94 -1.77 -8.62
C LEU A 492 38.36 -1.79 -7.14
N LEU A 493 37.83 -2.73 -6.35
CA LEU A 493 38.23 -2.96 -4.96
C LEU A 493 39.72 -3.35 -4.85
N ARG A 494 40.19 -4.26 -5.71
CA ARG A 494 41.63 -4.60 -5.78
C ARG A 494 42.49 -3.39 -6.14
N MET A 495 42.00 -2.47 -6.98
CA MET A 495 42.70 -1.23 -7.32
C MET A 495 42.79 -0.28 -6.13
N ARG A 496 41.74 -0.17 -5.29
CA ARG A 496 41.80 0.57 -4.02
C ARG A 496 42.79 -0.09 -3.05
N ASP A 497 42.70 -1.41 -2.85
CA ASP A 497 43.49 -2.12 -1.85
C ASP A 497 45.00 -2.05 -2.10
N ARG A 498 45.40 -1.92 -3.37
CA ARG A 498 46.80 -1.68 -3.77
C ARG A 498 47.20 -0.21 -3.86
N GLY A 499 46.31 0.72 -3.48
CA GLY A 499 46.55 2.16 -3.48
C GLY A 499 46.61 2.81 -4.88
N ALA A 500 46.08 2.15 -5.92
CA ALA A 500 46.07 2.70 -7.28
C ALA A 500 44.96 3.74 -7.49
N ILE A 501 43.91 3.71 -6.66
CA ILE A 501 42.82 4.68 -6.64
C ILE A 501 42.47 5.04 -5.18
N ASP A 502 41.91 6.24 -5.00
CA ASP A 502 41.35 6.73 -3.74
C ASP A 502 39.86 6.34 -3.60
N ASP A 503 39.33 6.38 -2.37
CA ASP A 503 37.96 6.07 -2.02
C ASP A 503 36.94 6.98 -2.73
N ASP A 504 37.27 8.23 -3.03
CA ASP A 504 36.39 9.10 -3.82
C ASP A 504 36.25 8.62 -5.26
N VAL A 505 37.34 8.13 -5.86
CA VAL A 505 37.34 7.57 -7.22
C VAL A 505 36.57 6.24 -7.24
N LEU A 506 36.78 5.40 -6.22
CA LEU A 506 36.01 4.17 -6.02
C LEU A 506 34.52 4.47 -5.98
N ARG A 507 34.07 5.39 -5.10
CA ARG A 507 32.65 5.74 -4.94
C ARG A 507 32.02 6.25 -6.24
N ASN A 508 32.76 7.02 -7.03
CA ASN A 508 32.26 7.53 -8.30
C ASN A 508 32.09 6.42 -9.35
N ILE A 509 33.08 5.53 -9.49
CA ILE A 509 33.00 4.42 -10.45
C ILE A 509 31.98 3.36 -10.00
N GLU A 510 31.90 3.07 -8.69
CA GLU A 510 30.84 2.20 -8.14
C GLU A 510 29.46 2.75 -8.46
N ARG A 511 29.24 4.07 -8.33
CA ARG A 511 27.97 4.69 -8.70
C ARG A 511 27.65 4.51 -10.19
N ASP A 512 28.63 4.59 -11.08
CA ASP A 512 28.41 4.35 -12.52
C ASP A 512 28.04 2.88 -12.80
N LEU A 513 28.70 1.93 -12.13
CA LEU A 513 28.38 0.51 -12.19
C LEU A 513 26.98 0.22 -11.62
N ASP A 514 26.60 0.86 -10.51
CA ASP A 514 25.26 0.75 -9.92
C ASP A 514 24.19 1.29 -10.88
N LEU A 515 24.45 2.41 -11.56
CA LEU A 515 23.55 2.96 -12.57
C LEU A 515 23.43 2.06 -13.79
N GLU A 516 24.51 1.38 -14.19
CA GLU A 516 24.48 0.38 -15.25
C GLU A 516 23.65 -0.85 -14.84
N GLU A 517 23.83 -1.37 -13.63
CA GLU A 517 23.03 -2.48 -13.08
C GLU A 517 21.53 -2.13 -13.04
N ILE A 518 21.18 -0.93 -12.54
CA ILE A 518 19.78 -0.46 -12.49
C ILE A 518 19.17 -0.33 -13.89
N ARG A 519 19.93 0.15 -14.89
CA ARG A 519 19.46 0.25 -16.29
C ARG A 519 19.23 -1.11 -16.95
N MET A 520 19.83 -2.17 -16.41
CA MET A 520 19.66 -3.54 -16.90
C MET A 520 18.50 -4.28 -16.21
N GLU A 521 18.12 -3.87 -14.99
CA GLU A 521 16.99 -4.43 -14.25
C GLU A 521 15.64 -3.76 -14.59
N ALA A 522 15.65 -2.53 -15.12
CA ALA A 522 14.47 -1.77 -15.55
C ALA A 522 14.06 -2.08 -16.99
#